data_AF-A0A3G6MMA7-F1
#
_entry.id   AF-A0A3G6MMA7-F1
#
_cell.length_a   1.000
_cell.length_b   1.000
_cell.length_c   1.000
_cell.angle_alpha   90.00
_cell.angle_beta   90.00
_cell.angle_gamma   90.00
#
_symmetry.space_group_name_H-M   'P 1'
#
loop_
_entity.id
_entity.type
_entity.pdbx_description
1 polymer ?
#
loop_
_entity_poly.entity_id
_entity_poly.type
_entity_poly.pdbx_seq_one_letter_code
_entity_poly.pdbx_strand_id
1 'polypeptide(L)'
;MTAINKIITQSKCNFENWECQLGEHLLLQGEPETNGDEVDRERIFFQTNDLLFSIAENFFSYVKFKDRWDTSNCFMFPFGQYILLKSEKMDISFNWGVELNDFYLETYVNHSENLRFMSDDFWAILLELKGIGDFEYSGGGGLNIQQRPYFENKTSVIFQIIRTFMLNQTDRMHDGNTQWEFGSLVLKWKMDNNWSSLLERACKAFRLMYQLNYQLWKVHDLTKKK
;
A
#
# COMPACT_ATOMS: atom_id res chain seq x y z
N MET A 1 3.72 9.99 26.33
CA MET A 1 2.71 9.85 25.26
C MET A 1 3.45 9.50 23.97
N THR A 2 3.19 8.35 23.36
CA THR A 2 3.86 7.94 22.11
C THR A 2 3.49 8.90 20.96
N ALA A 3 4.31 8.97 19.91
CA ALA A 3 4.03 9.82 18.75
C ALA A 3 2.65 9.51 18.13
N ILE A 4 2.25 8.24 18.12
CA ILE A 4 0.96 7.81 17.59
C ILE A 4 -0.23 8.27 18.47
N ASN A 5 -0.11 8.24 19.80
CA ASN A 5 -1.18 8.71 20.68
C ASN A 5 -1.46 10.20 20.51
N LYS A 6 -0.41 10.98 20.23
CA LYS A 6 -0.56 12.41 19.92
C LYS A 6 -1.35 12.61 18.63
N ILE A 7 -0.99 11.87 17.57
CA ILE A 7 -1.68 11.90 16.28
C ILE A 7 -3.15 11.55 16.45
N ILE A 8 -3.46 10.39 17.06
CA ILE A 8 -4.84 9.96 17.30
C ILE A 8 -5.62 11.04 18.05
N THR A 9 -5.03 11.64 19.10
CA THR A 9 -5.69 12.69 19.88
C THR A 9 -5.98 13.93 19.04
N GLN A 10 -5.08 14.32 18.15
CA GLN A 10 -5.26 15.46 17.25
C GLN A 10 -6.31 15.18 16.18
N SER A 11 -6.37 13.96 15.64
CA SER A 11 -7.32 13.58 14.59
C SER A 11 -8.74 13.32 15.09
N LYS A 12 -8.96 13.19 16.41
CA LYS A 12 -10.29 12.92 16.99
C LYS A 12 -11.37 13.90 16.55
N CYS A 13 -11.02 15.17 16.33
CA CYS A 13 -11.97 16.18 15.86
C CYS A 13 -12.51 15.89 14.46
N ASN A 14 -11.84 15.04 13.68
CA ASN A 14 -12.23 14.69 12.32
C ASN A 14 -13.02 13.39 12.23
N PHE A 15 -13.09 12.59 13.30
CA PHE A 15 -13.68 11.23 13.23
C PHE A 15 -15.15 11.24 12.83
N GLU A 16 -15.95 12.18 13.35
CA GLU A 16 -17.36 12.30 12.95
C GLU A 16 -17.50 12.68 11.47
N ASN A 17 -16.63 13.54 10.95
CA ASN A 17 -16.63 13.90 9.53
C ASN A 17 -16.21 12.71 8.66
N TRP A 18 -15.17 11.98 9.08
CA TRP A 18 -14.70 10.79 8.37
C TRP A 18 -15.75 9.70 8.32
N GLU A 19 -16.47 9.50 9.41
CA GLU A 19 -17.60 8.57 9.50
C GLU A 19 -18.70 8.93 8.48
N CYS A 20 -19.07 10.22 8.41
CA CYS A 20 -20.05 10.71 7.44
C CYS A 20 -19.59 10.48 6.00
N GLN A 21 -18.35 10.89 5.67
CA GLN A 21 -17.77 10.74 4.33
C GLN A 21 -17.68 9.27 3.90
N LEU A 22 -17.26 8.38 4.80
CA LEU A 22 -17.20 6.94 4.53
C LEU A 22 -18.60 6.35 4.34
N GLY A 23 -19.57 6.75 5.17
CA GLY A 23 -20.96 6.31 5.05
C GLY A 23 -21.56 6.68 3.69
N GLU A 24 -21.38 7.91 3.23
CA GLU A 24 -21.84 8.35 1.90
C GLU A 24 -21.16 7.57 0.76
N HIS A 25 -19.86 7.30 0.88
CA HIS A 25 -19.13 6.46 -0.07
C HIS A 25 -19.73 5.05 -0.17
N LEU A 26 -19.97 4.40 0.97
CA LEU A 26 -20.49 3.05 1.03
C LEU A 26 -21.93 2.95 0.50
N LEU A 27 -22.76 3.95 0.78
CA LEU A 27 -24.11 4.04 0.22
C LEU A 27 -24.10 4.16 -1.31
N LEU A 28 -23.16 4.94 -1.87
CA LEU A 28 -23.00 5.06 -3.31
C LEU A 28 -22.59 3.74 -3.97
N GLN A 29 -21.70 2.97 -3.33
CA GLN A 29 -21.23 1.67 -3.83
C GLN A 29 -22.31 0.57 -3.73
N GLY A 30 -23.13 0.58 -2.68
CA GLY A 30 -24.18 -0.43 -2.46
C GLY A 30 -25.41 -0.25 -3.34
N GLU A 31 -25.70 0.97 -3.78
CA GLU A 31 -26.94 1.33 -4.47
C GLU A 31 -26.70 2.27 -5.68
N PRO A 32 -25.92 1.83 -6.69
CA PRO A 32 -25.49 2.70 -7.79
C PRO A 32 -26.62 3.15 -8.74
N GLU A 33 -27.80 2.51 -8.69
CA GLU A 33 -28.95 2.83 -9.56
C GLU A 33 -29.95 3.80 -8.90
N THR A 34 -29.87 4.04 -7.59
CA THR A 34 -30.85 4.85 -6.84
C THR A 34 -30.25 6.10 -6.19
N ASN A 35 -28.93 6.17 -6.05
CA ASN A 35 -28.27 7.27 -5.35
C ASN A 35 -27.61 8.28 -6.30
N GLY A 36 -28.20 9.48 -6.36
CA GLY A 36 -27.58 10.72 -6.80
C GLY A 36 -27.65 11.01 -8.30
N ASP A 37 -27.88 12.29 -8.61
CA ASP A 37 -27.52 12.82 -9.93
C ASP A 37 -25.98 12.81 -10.10
N GLU A 38 -25.49 13.19 -11.28
CA GLU A 38 -24.05 13.24 -11.57
C GLU A 38 -23.28 14.15 -10.58
N VAL A 39 -23.94 15.20 -10.07
CA VAL A 39 -23.35 16.18 -9.15
C VAL A 39 -23.11 15.56 -7.78
N ASP A 40 -24.05 14.74 -7.27
CA ASP A 40 -23.86 14.03 -6.00
C ASP A 40 -22.71 13.03 -6.06
N ARG A 41 -22.52 12.35 -7.20
CA ARG A 41 -21.40 11.41 -7.38
C ARG A 41 -20.06 12.11 -7.38
N GLU A 42 -19.96 13.23 -8.09
CA GLU A 42 -18.76 14.07 -8.11
C GLU A 42 -18.43 14.60 -6.71
N ARG A 43 -19.44 15.07 -5.97
CA ARG A 43 -19.29 15.52 -4.58
C ARG A 43 -18.76 14.40 -3.68
N ILE A 44 -19.35 13.20 -3.72
CA ILE A 44 -18.92 12.05 -2.91
C ILE A 44 -17.51 11.60 -3.29
N PHE A 45 -17.14 11.65 -4.57
CA PHE A 45 -15.78 11.37 -5.03
C PHE A 45 -14.76 12.31 -4.35
N PHE A 46 -14.97 13.62 -4.42
CA PHE A 46 -14.05 14.58 -3.80
C PHE A 46 -14.03 14.46 -2.28
N GLN A 47 -15.17 14.24 -1.62
CA GLN A 47 -15.22 14.02 -0.18
C GLN A 47 -14.49 12.74 0.26
N THR A 48 -14.58 11.68 -0.52
CA THR A 48 -13.81 10.44 -0.28
C THR A 48 -12.31 10.71 -0.43
N ASN A 49 -11.89 11.54 -1.39
CA ASN A 49 -10.49 11.96 -1.52
C ASN A 49 -10.04 12.79 -0.31
N ASP A 50 -10.87 13.71 0.17
CA ASP A 50 -10.57 14.53 1.36
C ASP A 50 -10.42 13.65 2.61
N LEU A 51 -11.29 12.65 2.78
CA LEU A 51 -11.18 11.62 3.82
C LEU A 51 -9.82 10.92 3.75
N LEU A 52 -9.50 10.34 2.58
CA LEU A 52 -8.28 9.58 2.37
C LEU A 52 -7.04 10.46 2.61
N PHE A 53 -7.05 11.70 2.12
CA PHE A 53 -5.96 12.65 2.28
C PHE A 53 -5.79 13.06 3.75
N SER A 54 -6.88 13.39 4.44
CA SER A 54 -6.88 13.73 5.86
C SER A 54 -6.31 12.60 6.73
N ILE A 55 -6.58 11.34 6.37
CA ILE A 55 -5.94 10.19 7.02
C ILE A 55 -4.44 10.13 6.65
N ALA A 56 -4.09 10.28 5.37
CA ALA A 56 -2.71 10.18 4.89
C ALA A 56 -1.76 11.25 5.46
N GLU A 57 -2.26 12.46 5.77
CA GLU A 57 -1.48 13.50 6.47
C GLU A 57 -0.87 13.01 7.80
N ASN A 58 -1.57 12.08 8.46
CA ASN A 58 -1.09 11.46 9.69
C ASN A 58 0.10 10.53 9.44
N PHE A 59 0.20 9.91 8.25
CA PHE A 59 1.34 9.07 7.89
C PHE A 59 2.63 9.90 7.84
N PHE A 60 2.56 11.06 7.18
CA PHE A 60 3.70 11.98 7.07
C PHE A 60 4.10 12.57 8.42
N SER A 61 3.10 12.94 9.23
CA SER A 61 3.30 13.47 10.58
C SER A 61 3.91 12.44 11.54
N TYR A 62 3.51 11.16 11.42
CA TYR A 62 4.00 10.07 12.25
C TYR A 62 5.48 9.76 11.99
N VAL A 63 5.85 9.61 10.72
CA VAL A 63 7.19 9.13 10.37
C VAL A 63 8.20 10.28 10.22
N LYS A 64 7.74 11.49 9.90
CA LYS A 64 8.59 12.68 9.69
C LYS A 64 9.66 12.43 8.63
N PHE A 65 9.23 11.94 7.46
CA PHE A 65 10.13 11.69 6.34
C PHE A 65 10.87 12.97 5.94
N LYS A 66 12.16 12.84 5.62
CA LYS A 66 12.94 13.92 4.95
C LYS A 66 12.69 13.92 3.43
N ASP A 67 11.51 13.51 3.04
CA ASP A 67 11.10 13.28 1.66
C ASP A 67 10.05 14.31 1.27
N ARG A 68 9.90 14.55 -0.02
CA ARG A 68 8.79 15.33 -0.58
C ARG A 68 7.80 14.37 -1.21
N TRP A 69 6.53 14.73 -1.10
CA TRP A 69 5.42 13.86 -1.47
C TRP A 69 4.52 14.57 -2.46
N ASP A 70 4.35 13.97 -3.64
CA ASP A 70 3.30 14.34 -4.57
C ASP A 70 2.04 13.55 -4.21
N THR A 71 0.96 14.29 -3.95
CA THR A 71 -0.35 13.79 -3.53
C THR A 71 -1.47 14.30 -4.43
N SER A 72 -1.10 14.83 -5.62
CA SER A 72 -2.03 15.51 -6.53
C SER A 72 -2.95 14.58 -7.32
N ASN A 73 -2.67 13.27 -7.32
CA ASN A 73 -3.37 12.30 -8.14
C ASN A 73 -4.29 11.41 -7.29
N CYS A 74 -5.51 11.22 -7.79
CA CYS A 74 -6.51 10.32 -7.24
C CYS A 74 -7.23 9.59 -8.37
N PHE A 75 -7.74 8.39 -8.08
CA PHE A 75 -8.34 7.52 -9.07
C PHE A 75 -9.55 6.79 -8.49
N MET A 76 -10.58 6.62 -9.31
CA MET A 76 -11.73 5.77 -9.02
C MET A 76 -11.66 4.50 -9.88
N PHE A 77 -12.08 3.38 -9.32
CA PHE A 77 -12.25 2.11 -10.04
C PHE A 77 -13.59 1.47 -9.61
N PRO A 78 -14.09 0.43 -10.31
CA PRO A 78 -15.45 -0.07 -10.11
C PRO A 78 -15.83 -0.47 -8.67
N PHE A 79 -14.85 -0.77 -7.82
CA PHE A 79 -15.07 -1.25 -6.46
C PHE A 79 -14.42 -0.36 -5.41
N GLY A 80 -13.99 0.85 -5.77
CA GLY A 80 -13.28 1.70 -4.83
C GLY A 80 -12.63 2.94 -5.40
N GLN A 81 -11.80 3.55 -4.56
CA GLN A 81 -11.12 4.80 -4.85
C GLN A 81 -9.83 4.89 -4.05
N TYR A 82 -8.80 5.52 -4.62
CA TYR A 82 -7.55 5.75 -3.92
C TYR A 82 -6.89 7.07 -4.30
N ILE A 83 -6.06 7.55 -3.38
CA ILE A 83 -5.10 8.63 -3.63
C ILE A 83 -3.71 8.04 -3.83
N LEU A 84 -2.92 8.68 -4.69
CA LEU A 84 -1.55 8.32 -4.96
C LEU A 84 -0.62 9.15 -4.07
N LEU A 85 0.15 8.48 -3.22
CA LEU A 85 1.18 9.11 -2.39
C LEU A 85 2.55 8.80 -3.01
N LYS A 86 3.11 9.72 -3.81
CA LYS A 86 4.35 9.50 -4.53
C LYS A 86 5.54 10.13 -3.82
N SER A 87 6.54 9.33 -3.47
CA SER A 87 7.83 9.79 -2.94
C SER A 87 8.67 10.37 -4.08
N GLU A 88 9.04 11.65 -3.99
CA GLU A 88 9.95 12.28 -4.96
C GLU A 88 11.36 11.69 -4.86
N LYS A 89 11.82 11.34 -3.65
CA LYS A 89 13.17 10.83 -3.43
C LYS A 89 13.40 9.47 -4.05
N MET A 90 12.44 8.55 -3.93
CA MET A 90 12.57 7.18 -4.41
C MET A 90 11.89 6.96 -5.75
N ASP A 91 11.09 7.92 -6.22
CA ASP A 91 10.23 7.79 -7.40
C ASP A 91 9.31 6.57 -7.33
N ILE A 92 8.71 6.35 -6.15
CA ILE A 92 7.78 5.24 -5.91
C ILE A 92 6.44 5.77 -5.42
N SER A 93 5.39 5.01 -5.68
CA SER A 93 4.02 5.37 -5.27
C SER A 93 3.44 4.40 -4.28
N PHE A 94 2.61 4.93 -3.39
CA PHE A 94 1.74 4.17 -2.50
C PHE A 94 0.29 4.50 -2.85
N ASN A 95 -0.52 3.48 -3.08
CA ASN A 95 -1.95 3.61 -3.28
C ASN A 95 -2.61 3.50 -1.90
N TRP A 96 -3.20 4.58 -1.41
CA TRP A 96 -3.99 4.58 -0.17
C TRP A 96 -5.45 4.80 -0.54
N GLY A 97 -6.32 3.85 -0.19
CA GLY A 97 -7.68 3.87 -0.69
C GLY A 97 -8.67 3.03 0.09
N VAL A 98 -9.86 2.98 -0.47
CA VAL A 98 -10.98 2.15 -0.07
C VAL A 98 -11.30 1.19 -1.21
N GLU A 99 -11.56 -0.08 -0.88
CA GLU A 99 -12.02 -1.11 -1.78
C GLU A 99 -13.09 -1.93 -1.08
N LEU A 100 -14.30 -1.98 -1.64
CA LEU A 100 -15.46 -2.68 -1.08
C LEU A 100 -15.69 -2.32 0.40
N ASN A 101 -15.27 -3.18 1.32
CA ASN A 101 -15.47 -3.04 2.77
C ASN A 101 -14.14 -2.84 3.53
N ASP A 102 -13.06 -2.53 2.81
CA ASP A 102 -11.71 -2.44 3.36
C ASP A 102 -11.05 -1.12 2.99
N PHE A 103 -10.36 -0.51 3.96
CA PHE A 103 -9.25 0.38 3.65
C PHE A 103 -8.07 -0.45 3.17
N TYR A 104 -7.30 0.05 2.22
CA TYR A 104 -6.10 -0.63 1.76
C TYR A 104 -4.93 0.31 1.55
N LEU A 105 -3.73 -0.24 1.74
CA LEU A 105 -2.46 0.39 1.39
C LEU A 105 -1.68 -0.57 0.51
N GLU A 106 -1.31 -0.11 -0.68
CA GLU A 106 -0.54 -0.88 -1.65
C GLU A 106 0.72 -0.13 -2.10
N THR A 107 1.81 -0.85 -2.33
CA THR A 107 2.97 -0.33 -3.05
C THR A 107 3.68 -1.43 -3.82
N TYR A 108 4.24 -1.09 -4.98
CA TYR A 108 5.06 -2.00 -5.75
C TYR A 108 6.43 -2.21 -5.09
N VAL A 109 7.00 -3.41 -5.25
CA VAL A 109 8.36 -3.71 -4.81
C VAL A 109 9.34 -3.26 -5.90
N ASN A 110 9.75 -1.99 -5.82
CA ASN A 110 10.70 -1.42 -6.77
C ASN A 110 12.14 -1.84 -6.44
N HIS A 111 13.01 -1.85 -7.46
CA HIS A 111 14.40 -2.31 -7.34
C HIS A 111 14.54 -3.73 -6.79
N SER A 112 13.62 -4.61 -7.18
CA SER A 112 13.56 -6.00 -6.70
C SER A 112 14.81 -6.83 -7.02
N GLU A 113 15.61 -6.43 -8.02
CA GLU A 113 16.93 -7.01 -8.29
C GLU A 113 17.87 -6.94 -7.09
N ASN A 114 17.65 -6.00 -6.17
CA ASN A 114 18.46 -5.79 -4.97
C ASN A 114 18.07 -6.68 -3.78
N LEU A 115 17.01 -7.49 -3.90
CA LEU A 115 16.57 -8.39 -2.81
C LEU A 115 17.68 -9.31 -2.31
N ARG A 116 18.57 -9.76 -3.19
CA ARG A 116 19.73 -10.61 -2.81
C ARG A 116 20.72 -9.96 -1.83
N PHE A 117 20.66 -8.64 -1.67
CA PHE A 117 21.52 -7.88 -0.76
C PHE A 117 20.83 -7.54 0.56
N MET A 118 19.57 -7.94 0.74
CA MET A 118 18.80 -7.64 1.95
C MET A 118 19.19 -8.57 3.10
N SER A 119 19.36 -8.01 4.30
CA SER A 119 19.66 -8.75 5.53
C SER A 119 18.39 -9.28 6.20
N ASP A 120 18.56 -10.06 7.28
CA ASP A 120 17.47 -10.55 8.12
C ASP A 120 16.56 -9.43 8.66
N ASP A 121 17.10 -8.23 8.86
CA ASP A 121 16.32 -7.07 9.29
C ASP A 121 15.22 -6.69 8.29
N PHE A 122 15.50 -6.78 6.97
CA PHE A 122 14.50 -6.55 5.93
C PHE A 122 13.35 -7.56 6.05
N TRP A 123 13.69 -8.82 6.22
CA TRP A 123 12.72 -9.91 6.34
C TRP A 123 11.92 -9.81 7.64
N ALA A 124 12.54 -9.35 8.73
CA ALA A 124 11.86 -9.09 10.00
C ALA A 124 10.79 -7.98 9.86
N ILE A 125 11.12 -6.88 9.17
CA ILE A 125 10.17 -5.79 8.87
C ILE A 125 8.99 -6.31 8.05
N LEU A 126 9.26 -7.15 7.04
CA LEU A 126 8.22 -7.75 6.22
C LEU A 126 7.30 -8.66 7.05
N LEU A 127 7.85 -9.44 7.99
CA LEU A 127 7.05 -10.27 8.90
C LEU A 127 6.21 -9.43 9.86
N GLU A 128 6.70 -8.26 10.27
CA GLU A 128 5.95 -7.35 11.12
C GLU A 128 4.65 -6.87 10.45
N LEU A 129 4.63 -6.72 9.11
CA LEU A 129 3.43 -6.35 8.35
C LEU A 129 2.29 -7.37 8.53
N LYS A 130 2.59 -8.66 8.66
CA LYS A 130 1.57 -9.70 8.91
C LYS A 130 0.79 -9.49 10.21
N GLY A 131 1.37 -8.79 11.18
CA GLY A 131 0.72 -8.51 12.47
C GLY A 131 -0.12 -7.23 12.47
N ILE A 132 -0.15 -6.46 11.38
CA ILE A 132 -0.73 -5.11 11.36
C ILE A 132 -2.09 -5.06 10.66
N GLY A 133 -2.33 -5.95 9.71
CA GLY A 133 -3.57 -6.04 8.95
C GLY A 133 -3.61 -7.34 8.14
N ASP A 134 -4.57 -7.43 7.23
CA ASP A 134 -4.59 -8.53 6.26
C ASP A 134 -3.54 -8.24 5.19
N PHE A 135 -2.36 -8.84 5.36
CA PHE A 135 -1.18 -8.57 4.55
C PHE A 135 -0.99 -9.66 3.50
N GLU A 136 -0.92 -9.21 2.25
CA GLU A 136 -0.76 -10.05 1.09
C GLU A 136 0.37 -9.54 0.19
N TYR A 137 0.96 -10.46 -0.56
CA TYR A 137 1.85 -10.12 -1.66
C TYR A 137 1.16 -10.50 -2.96
N SER A 138 0.80 -9.49 -3.74
CA SER A 138 0.29 -9.66 -5.10
C SER A 138 1.49 -9.81 -6.03
N GLY A 139 2.00 -11.04 -6.14
CA GLY A 139 3.16 -11.34 -6.97
C GLY A 139 2.84 -11.25 -8.47
N GLY A 140 3.73 -10.62 -9.24
CA GLY A 140 3.73 -10.76 -10.69
C GLY A 140 4.39 -12.06 -11.16
N GLY A 141 4.12 -12.44 -12.40
CA GLY A 141 4.63 -13.69 -13.00
C GLY A 141 3.86 -14.93 -12.54
N GLY A 142 2.80 -15.27 -13.28
CA GLY A 142 1.99 -16.45 -12.97
C GLY A 142 2.80 -17.74 -13.11
N LEU A 143 2.68 -18.64 -12.13
CA LEU A 143 3.24 -19.97 -12.25
C LEU A 143 2.55 -20.74 -13.37
N ASN A 144 3.34 -21.28 -14.29
CA ASN A 144 2.83 -22.21 -15.29
C ASN A 144 2.40 -23.54 -14.63
N ILE A 145 1.64 -24.36 -15.36
CA ILE A 145 1.04 -25.60 -14.84
C ILE A 145 2.11 -26.55 -14.26
N GLN A 146 3.31 -26.56 -14.83
CA GLN A 146 4.41 -27.43 -14.39
C GLN A 146 5.08 -26.93 -13.11
N GLN A 147 5.12 -25.61 -12.90
CA GLN A 147 5.71 -24.97 -11.74
C GLN A 147 4.80 -25.00 -10.51
N ARG A 148 3.46 -24.91 -10.69
CA ARG A 148 2.49 -24.82 -9.59
C ARG A 148 2.67 -25.89 -8.49
N PRO A 149 2.82 -27.19 -8.79
CA PRO A 149 2.97 -28.22 -7.76
C PRO A 149 4.15 -28.02 -6.81
N TYR A 150 5.22 -27.36 -7.27
CA TYR A 150 6.46 -27.17 -6.50
C TYR A 150 6.53 -25.81 -5.81
N PHE A 151 5.87 -24.82 -6.42
CA PHE A 151 6.11 -23.43 -6.11
C PHE A 151 4.87 -22.70 -5.62
N GLU A 152 3.66 -23.25 -5.77
CA GLU A 152 2.45 -22.63 -5.24
C GLU A 152 2.44 -22.71 -3.71
N ASN A 153 2.47 -21.54 -3.06
CA ASN A 153 2.36 -21.42 -1.61
C ASN A 153 1.55 -20.15 -1.33
N LYS A 154 0.43 -20.30 -0.63
CA LYS A 154 -0.47 -19.19 -0.27
C LYS A 154 -0.27 -18.68 1.16
N THR A 155 0.65 -19.28 1.91
CA THR A 155 0.82 -19.04 3.35
C THR A 155 2.04 -18.17 3.68
N SER A 156 3.16 -18.37 2.98
CA SER A 156 4.42 -17.70 3.27
C SER A 156 4.73 -16.61 2.24
N VAL A 157 4.54 -15.35 2.64
CA VAL A 157 4.86 -14.17 1.82
C VAL A 157 6.36 -14.10 1.49
N ILE A 158 7.23 -14.41 2.46
CA ILE A 158 8.69 -14.47 2.21
C ILE A 158 8.99 -15.47 1.10
N PHE A 159 8.41 -16.68 1.18
CA PHE A 159 8.64 -17.69 0.16
C PHE A 159 8.11 -17.23 -1.20
N GLN A 160 6.93 -16.61 -1.26
CA GLN A 160 6.38 -16.06 -2.50
C GLN A 160 7.33 -15.02 -3.13
N ILE A 161 7.85 -14.08 -2.33
CA ILE A 161 8.79 -13.05 -2.78
C ILE A 161 10.10 -13.66 -3.28
N ILE A 162 10.73 -14.54 -2.48
CA ILE A 162 12.00 -15.18 -2.85
C ILE A 162 11.81 -16.02 -4.13
N ARG A 163 10.72 -16.79 -4.23
CA ARG A 163 10.38 -17.56 -5.41
C ARG A 163 10.22 -16.66 -6.63
N THR A 164 9.42 -15.60 -6.53
CA THR A 164 9.20 -14.66 -7.65
C THR A 164 10.51 -14.01 -8.07
N PHE A 165 11.40 -13.67 -7.12
CA PHE A 165 12.74 -13.22 -7.41
C PHE A 165 13.56 -14.25 -8.19
N MET A 166 13.65 -15.49 -7.70
CA MET A 166 14.44 -16.53 -8.35
C MET A 166 13.97 -16.79 -9.78
N LEU A 167 12.66 -16.93 -9.99
CA LEU A 167 12.08 -17.16 -11.31
C LEU A 167 12.38 -15.99 -12.26
N ASN A 168 12.16 -14.74 -11.80
CA ASN A 168 12.45 -13.55 -12.60
C ASN A 168 13.94 -13.46 -12.98
N GLN A 169 14.86 -13.77 -12.05
CA GLN A 169 16.29 -13.79 -12.37
C GLN A 169 16.65 -14.90 -13.37
N THR A 170 16.09 -16.10 -13.22
CA THR A 170 16.31 -17.22 -14.15
C THR A 170 15.81 -16.88 -15.55
N ASP A 171 14.61 -16.32 -15.68
CA ASP A 171 14.05 -15.93 -16.97
C ASP A 171 14.88 -14.83 -17.63
N ARG A 172 15.36 -13.84 -16.86
CA ARG A 172 16.26 -12.80 -17.36
C ARG A 172 17.59 -13.36 -17.86
N MET A 173 18.13 -14.40 -17.23
CA MET A 173 19.34 -15.07 -17.69
C MET A 173 19.15 -15.83 -19.01
N HIS A 174 17.95 -16.35 -19.27
CA HIS A 174 17.67 -17.13 -20.48
C HIS A 174 17.23 -16.28 -21.67
N ASP A 175 16.28 -15.36 -21.47
CA ASP A 175 15.61 -14.67 -22.58
C ASP A 175 15.99 -13.19 -22.69
N GLY A 176 16.68 -12.61 -21.70
CA GLY A 176 17.18 -11.22 -21.69
C GLY A 176 16.11 -10.11 -21.75
N ASN A 177 14.83 -10.47 -21.96
CA ASN A 177 13.76 -9.53 -22.31
C ASN A 177 12.51 -9.64 -21.40
N THR A 178 12.57 -10.40 -20.31
CA THR A 178 11.44 -10.53 -19.37
C THR A 178 11.39 -9.35 -18.39
N GLN A 179 10.62 -8.33 -18.78
CA GLN A 179 10.14 -7.29 -17.87
C GLN A 179 8.88 -7.77 -17.16
N TRP A 180 9.03 -8.66 -16.19
CA TRP A 180 7.94 -8.95 -15.27
C TRP A 180 7.93 -7.91 -14.17
N GLU A 181 6.76 -7.31 -13.94
CA GLU A 181 6.48 -6.61 -12.69
C GLU A 181 6.67 -7.59 -11.54
N PHE A 182 7.48 -7.22 -10.56
CA PHE A 182 7.82 -8.13 -9.47
C PHE A 182 6.57 -8.45 -8.63
N GLY A 183 5.76 -7.43 -8.37
CA GLY A 183 4.54 -7.51 -7.59
C GLY A 183 4.39 -6.34 -6.63
N SER A 184 3.31 -6.35 -5.87
CA SER A 184 2.99 -5.34 -4.86
C SER A 184 2.78 -5.95 -3.48
N LEU A 185 3.08 -5.15 -2.46
CA LEU A 185 2.74 -5.38 -1.07
C LEU A 185 1.39 -4.72 -0.81
N VAL A 186 0.42 -5.48 -0.30
CA VAL A 186 -0.94 -5.00 -0.04
C VAL A 186 -1.30 -5.26 1.42
N LEU A 187 -1.76 -4.24 2.14
CA LEU A 187 -2.40 -4.40 3.45
C LEU A 187 -3.84 -3.92 3.38
N LYS A 188 -4.74 -4.69 4.00
CA LYS A 188 -6.17 -4.35 4.12
C LYS A 188 -6.63 -4.30 5.57
N TRP A 189 -7.58 -3.39 5.84
CA TRP A 189 -8.24 -3.23 7.13
C TRP A 189 -9.74 -3.07 6.93
N LYS A 190 -10.52 -3.89 7.64
CA LYS A 190 -11.99 -3.79 7.63
C LYS A 190 -12.44 -2.41 8.10
N MET A 191 -13.46 -1.88 7.43
CA MET A 191 -14.15 -0.65 7.82
C MET A 191 -15.07 -0.94 9.02
N ASP A 192 -14.51 -0.89 10.24
CA ASP A 192 -15.20 -1.19 11.50
C ASP A 192 -15.46 0.06 12.37
N ASN A 193 -15.30 1.25 11.78
CA ASN A 193 -15.44 2.57 12.42
C ASN A 193 -14.49 2.80 13.60
N ASN A 194 -13.47 1.96 13.78
CA ASN A 194 -12.42 2.16 14.77
C ASN A 194 -11.26 2.99 14.20
N TRP A 195 -11.52 4.28 13.99
CA TRP A 195 -10.56 5.24 13.41
C TRP A 195 -9.22 5.30 14.14
N SER A 196 -9.22 5.11 15.46
CA SER A 196 -7.97 5.10 16.25
C SER A 196 -7.09 3.89 15.92
N SER A 197 -7.70 2.70 15.85
CA SER A 197 -7.02 1.46 15.47
C SER A 197 -6.55 1.53 14.02
N LEU A 198 -7.38 2.05 13.12
CA LEU A 198 -7.01 2.26 11.72
C LEU A 198 -5.78 3.17 11.59
N LEU A 199 -5.80 4.34 12.24
CA LEU A 199 -4.67 5.28 12.21
C LEU A 199 -3.38 4.65 12.74
N GLU A 200 -3.45 3.95 13.87
CA GLU A 200 -2.29 3.27 14.44
C GLU A 200 -1.68 2.26 13.46
N ARG A 201 -2.53 1.38 12.91
CA ARG A 201 -2.10 0.31 12.01
C ARG A 201 -1.62 0.85 10.66
N ALA A 202 -2.36 1.76 10.04
CA ALA A 202 -2.04 2.34 8.75
C ALA A 202 -0.76 3.19 8.81
N CYS A 203 -0.58 4.04 9.82
CA CYS A 203 0.66 4.81 10.01
C CYS A 203 1.87 3.88 10.16
N LYS A 204 1.71 2.80 10.93
CA LYS A 204 2.76 1.81 11.15
C LYS A 204 3.08 1.04 9.86
N ALA A 205 2.07 0.59 9.13
CA ALA A 205 2.23 -0.09 7.85
C ALA A 205 2.94 0.79 6.82
N PHE A 206 2.51 2.04 6.66
CA PHE A 206 3.14 3.01 5.75
C PHE A 206 4.62 3.19 6.05
N ARG A 207 4.98 3.33 7.33
CA ARG A 207 6.38 3.42 7.76
C ARG A 207 7.20 2.20 7.33
N LEU A 208 6.68 1.00 7.59
CA LEU A 208 7.40 -0.25 7.32
C LEU A 208 7.52 -0.50 5.80
N MET A 209 6.45 -0.28 5.04
CA MET A 209 6.46 -0.39 3.57
C MET A 209 7.41 0.62 2.93
N TYR A 210 7.45 1.87 3.44
CA TYR A 210 8.46 2.86 3.04
C TYR A 210 9.87 2.36 3.34
N GLN A 211 10.10 1.83 4.54
CA GLN A 211 11.42 1.36 4.95
C GLN A 211 11.91 0.20 4.07
N LEU A 212 11.04 -0.74 3.71
CA LEU A 212 11.37 -1.85 2.80
C LEU A 212 11.83 -1.32 1.43
N ASN A 213 11.01 -0.47 0.80
CA ASN A 213 11.38 0.10 -0.50
C ASN A 213 12.63 0.99 -0.40
N TYR A 214 12.80 1.73 0.69
CA TYR A 214 13.99 2.56 0.91
C TYR A 214 15.27 1.73 1.00
N GLN A 215 15.24 0.55 1.62
CA GLN A 215 16.41 -0.34 1.68
C GLN A 215 16.80 -0.84 0.29
N LEU A 216 15.83 -1.22 -0.55
CA LEU A 216 16.06 -1.63 -1.94
C LEU A 216 16.58 -0.47 -2.80
N TRP A 217 15.97 0.71 -2.69
CA TRP A 217 16.39 1.93 -3.37
C TRP A 217 17.82 2.35 -2.97
N LYS A 218 18.17 2.24 -1.70
CA LYS A 218 19.50 2.67 -1.21
C LYS A 218 20.63 1.86 -1.84
N VAL A 219 20.43 0.57 -2.08
CA VAL A 219 21.42 -0.25 -2.81
C VAL A 219 21.57 0.28 -4.23
N HIS A 220 20.47 0.53 -4.92
CA HIS A 220 20.46 1.09 -6.28
C HIS A 220 21.19 2.45 -6.36
N ASP A 221 20.83 3.38 -5.48
CA ASP A 221 21.44 4.71 -5.41
C ASP A 221 22.96 4.65 -5.16
N LEU A 222 23.40 3.74 -4.29
CA LEU A 222 24.84 3.50 -4.04
C LEU A 222 25.57 2.90 -5.24
N THR A 223 24.92 2.04 -6.03
CA THR A 223 25.52 1.47 -7.24
C THR A 223 25.65 2.49 -8.37
N LYS A 224 24.69 3.43 -8.51
CA LYS A 224 24.76 4.50 -9.53
C LYS A 224 25.83 5.55 -9.27
N LYS A 225 26.23 5.71 -8.01
CA LYS A 225 27.25 6.70 -7.59
C LYS A 225 28.69 6.19 -7.69
N LYS A 226 28.89 4.92 -8.01
CA LYS A 226 30.19 4.30 -8.25
C LYS A 226 30.47 4.28 -9.75
#